data_AF-A0A503X5K7-F1
#
_entry.id   AF-A0A503X5K7-F1
#
_cell.length_a   1.000
_cell.length_b   1.000
_cell.length_c   1.000
_cell.angle_alpha   90.00
_cell.angle_beta   90.00
_cell.angle_gamma   90.00
#
_symmetry.space_group_name_H-M   'P 1'
#
loop_
_entity.id
_entity.type
_entity.pdbx_description
1 polymer ?
#
loop_
_entity_poly.entity_id
_entity_poly.type
_entity_poly.pdbx_seq_one_letter_code
_entity_poly.pdbx_strand_id
1 'polypeptide(L)'
;MVEDAGWGIVGVQGEWIALFGESLGYDLFNEFLESTEECNIRVAGQAMGLNLQESLAVHAYSMGFRDGTGCFTELNRRLRNRIPKGKFYGSLFNDLKDAVKKLPTFDGIVYRRTEIPASMLNLLSLKPTAGYRDPAFLSASTGVNAFAGRDMLVIQSSQGCDISGLSAFPEEQEVLFMPNASFQITKVLLDPAGTYLELIDFR
;
A
#
# COMPACT_ATOMS: atom_id res chain seq x y z
N MET A 1 30.89 -7.05 20.24
CA MET A 1 30.38 -6.02 21.16
C MET A 1 29.87 -4.91 20.28
N VAL A 2 28.63 -5.03 19.79
CA VAL A 2 28.01 -3.96 19.01
C VAL A 2 27.49 -2.99 20.05
N GLU A 3 28.04 -1.78 20.04
CA GLU A 3 27.65 -0.71 20.95
C GLU A 3 26.16 -0.41 20.83
N ASP A 4 25.64 -0.02 21.98
CA ASP A 4 24.26 0.26 22.32
C ASP A 4 23.67 1.36 21.41
N ALA A 5 23.22 0.97 20.22
CA ALA A 5 22.72 1.88 19.19
C ALA A 5 21.33 2.42 19.55
N GLY A 6 21.22 3.32 20.52
CA GLY A 6 20.17 4.36 20.56
C GLY A 6 18.70 3.92 20.50
N TRP A 7 18.39 2.63 20.72
CA TRP A 7 17.06 2.02 20.52
C TRP A 7 15.95 2.62 21.39
N GLY A 8 16.31 3.43 22.39
CA GLY A 8 15.39 4.06 23.35
C GLY A 8 14.71 5.34 22.85
N ILE A 9 15.12 5.92 21.72
CA ILE A 9 14.71 7.30 21.36
C ILE A 9 13.31 7.37 20.74
N VAL A 10 12.81 6.31 20.09
CA VAL A 10 11.51 6.37 19.39
C VAL A 10 10.36 5.71 20.18
N GLY A 11 10.63 5.04 21.30
CA GLY A 11 9.58 4.39 22.12
C GLY A 11 8.80 3.32 21.35
N VAL A 12 9.49 2.59 20.47
CA VAL A 12 8.92 1.60 19.56
C VAL A 12 9.17 0.20 20.12
N GLN A 13 8.10 -0.51 20.48
CA GLN A 13 8.15 -1.89 21.02
C GLN A 13 7.69 -2.96 20.02
N GLY A 14 7.60 -2.63 18.73
CA GLY A 14 7.05 -3.52 17.71
C GLY A 14 8.03 -4.59 17.24
N GLU A 15 7.61 -5.86 17.22
CA GLU A 15 8.44 -6.98 16.77
C GLU A 15 8.98 -6.80 15.34
N TRP A 16 8.22 -6.17 14.44
CA TRP A 16 8.69 -6.00 13.06
C TRP A 16 9.76 -4.92 12.92
N ILE A 17 9.79 -3.92 13.80
CA ILE A 17 10.79 -2.84 13.72
C ILE A 17 12.16 -3.36 14.15
N ALA A 18 12.21 -4.20 15.19
CA ALA A 18 13.43 -4.92 15.56
C ALA A 18 13.95 -5.81 14.41
N LEU A 19 13.04 -6.34 13.58
CA LEU A 19 13.37 -7.20 12.45
C LEU A 19 13.60 -6.45 11.14
N PHE A 20 13.39 -5.13 11.09
CA PHE A 20 13.40 -4.36 9.84
C PHE A 20 14.80 -4.36 9.22
N GLY A 21 15.81 -3.88 9.96
CA GLY A 21 17.20 -3.85 9.48
C GLY A 21 17.71 -5.23 9.09
N GLU A 22 17.35 -6.27 9.85
CA GLU A 22 17.71 -7.66 9.52
C GLU A 22 17.01 -8.19 8.26
N SER A 23 15.77 -7.75 7.99
CA SER A 23 14.96 -8.27 6.89
C SER A 23 15.17 -7.53 5.56
N LEU A 24 15.46 -6.23 5.63
CA LEU A 24 15.51 -5.34 4.47
C LEU A 24 16.84 -4.59 4.30
N GLY A 25 17.70 -4.60 5.33
CA GLY A 25 18.97 -3.88 5.34
C GLY A 25 18.93 -2.63 6.22
N TYR A 26 20.07 -2.31 6.83
CA TYR A 26 20.20 -1.19 7.78
C TYR A 26 20.12 0.19 7.13
N ASP A 27 20.51 0.34 5.86
CA ASP A 27 20.43 1.63 5.16
C ASP A 27 18.97 2.07 4.98
N LEU A 28 18.10 1.17 4.48
CA LEU A 28 16.67 1.43 4.39
C LEU A 28 16.03 1.62 5.77
N PHE A 29 16.52 0.89 6.79
CA PHE A 29 16.02 1.07 8.14
C PHE A 29 16.32 2.47 8.69
N ASN A 30 17.52 3.00 8.43
CA ASN A 30 17.88 4.37 8.84
C ASN A 30 17.04 5.41 8.10
N GLU A 31 16.86 5.26 6.79
CA GLU A 31 15.98 6.13 5.99
C GLU A 31 14.55 6.14 6.56
N PHE A 32 14.03 4.96 6.92
CA PHE A 32 12.73 4.82 7.57
C PHE A 32 12.67 5.56 8.91
N LEU A 33 13.71 5.46 9.75
CA LEU A 33 13.73 6.19 11.02
C LEU A 33 13.73 7.70 10.80
N GLU A 34 14.60 8.20 9.91
CA GLU A 34 14.70 9.62 9.59
C GLU A 34 13.36 10.18 9.07
N SER A 35 12.74 9.52 8.10
CA SER A 35 11.47 9.97 7.51
C SER A 35 10.31 9.96 8.52
N THR A 36 10.29 9.01 9.46
CA THR A 36 9.25 8.97 10.50
C THR A 36 9.36 10.09 11.52
N GLU A 37 10.57 10.57 11.80
CA GLU A 37 10.81 11.74 12.66
C GLU A 37 10.41 13.03 11.96
N GLU A 38 10.81 13.23 10.71
CA GLU A 38 10.46 14.40 9.89
C GLU A 38 8.94 14.57 9.75
N CYS A 39 8.22 13.46 9.54
CA CYS A 39 6.77 13.46 9.39
C CYS A 39 6.01 13.53 10.73
N ASN A 40 6.71 13.45 11.88
CA ASN A 40 6.13 13.31 13.21
C ASN A 40 5.01 12.24 13.25
N ILE A 41 5.35 11.04 12.76
CA ILE A 41 4.38 9.98 12.47
C ILE A 41 3.49 9.60 13.66
N ARG A 42 4.02 9.76 14.88
CA ARG A 42 3.30 9.52 16.14
C ARG A 42 2.12 10.48 16.27
N VAL A 43 2.35 11.77 16.11
CA VAL A 43 1.31 12.80 16.27
C VAL A 43 0.30 12.70 15.13
N ALA A 44 0.76 12.53 13.89
CA ALA A 44 -0.10 12.33 12.73
C ALA A 44 -1.01 11.11 12.91
N GLY A 45 -0.43 9.97 13.29
CA GLY A 45 -1.17 8.74 13.51
C GLY A 45 -2.18 8.83 14.65
N GLN A 46 -1.80 9.44 15.77
CA GLN A 46 -2.71 9.68 16.90
C GLN A 46 -3.90 10.56 16.50
N ALA A 47 -3.68 11.61 15.69
CA ALA A 47 -4.75 12.44 15.18
C ALA A 47 -5.74 11.67 14.28
N MET A 48 -5.27 10.58 13.66
CA MET A 48 -6.08 9.66 12.84
C MET A 48 -6.62 8.46 13.63
N GLY A 49 -6.43 8.41 14.95
CA GLY A 49 -6.93 7.33 15.82
C GLY A 49 -6.09 6.04 15.77
N LEU A 50 -4.87 6.10 15.24
CA LEU A 50 -3.94 4.98 15.16
C LEU A 50 -3.00 4.92 16.35
N ASN A 51 -2.55 3.71 16.68
CA ASN A 51 -1.39 3.54 17.56
C ASN A 51 -0.08 3.71 16.76
N LEU A 52 1.05 3.78 17.47
CA LEU A 52 2.35 3.99 16.84
C LEU A 52 2.72 2.89 15.84
N GLN A 53 2.46 1.62 16.15
CA GLN A 53 2.82 0.49 15.27
C GLN A 53 2.04 0.52 13.97
N GLU A 54 0.74 0.81 14.06
CA GLU A 54 -0.16 0.99 12.92
C GLU A 54 0.32 2.15 12.03
N SER A 55 0.70 3.26 12.64
CA SER A 55 1.17 4.46 11.93
C SER A 55 2.50 4.19 11.21
N LEU A 56 3.43 3.54 11.90
CA LEU A 56 4.71 3.12 11.34
C LEU A 56 4.54 2.08 10.22
N ALA A 57 3.57 1.17 10.34
CA ALA A 57 3.30 0.18 9.32
C ALA A 57 2.76 0.79 8.02
N VAL A 58 1.90 1.82 8.11
CA VAL A 58 1.45 2.60 6.95
C VAL A 58 2.63 3.30 6.28
N HIS A 59 3.47 3.99 7.06
CA HIS A 59 4.65 4.67 6.55
C HIS A 59 5.62 3.70 5.87
N ALA A 60 6.01 2.64 6.58
CA ALA A 60 6.89 1.59 6.05
C ALA A 60 6.33 0.94 4.79
N TYR A 61 5.01 0.73 4.71
CA TYR A 61 4.37 0.17 3.51
C TYR A 61 4.54 1.10 2.31
N SER A 62 4.27 2.40 2.47
CA SER A 62 4.41 3.40 1.39
C SER A 62 5.86 3.68 0.97
N MET A 63 6.85 3.27 1.79
CA MET A 63 8.24 3.26 1.38
C MET A 63 8.47 2.18 0.31
N GLY A 64 8.40 2.60 -0.95
CA GLY A 64 8.79 1.82 -2.11
C GLY A 64 10.00 2.45 -2.79
N PHE A 65 10.96 1.63 -3.20
CA PHE A 65 12.04 2.08 -4.07
C PHE A 65 11.70 1.83 -5.53
N ARG A 66 12.22 2.72 -6.40
CA ARG A 66 12.05 2.65 -7.86
C ARG A 66 12.66 1.38 -8.48
N ASP A 67 13.55 0.69 -7.78
CA ASP A 67 14.16 -0.57 -8.22
C ASP A 67 13.33 -1.81 -7.88
N GLY A 68 12.15 -1.64 -7.27
CA GLY A 68 11.28 -2.73 -6.86
C GLY A 68 11.64 -3.34 -5.50
N THR A 69 12.58 -2.74 -4.75
CA THR A 69 12.82 -3.10 -3.36
C THR A 69 11.89 -2.30 -2.42
N GLY A 70 11.62 -2.82 -1.22
CA GLY A 70 10.76 -2.19 -0.21
C GLY A 70 9.55 -3.02 0.24
N CYS A 71 8.89 -2.54 1.30
CA CYS A 71 7.80 -3.25 1.96
C CYS A 71 6.58 -3.43 1.07
N PHE A 72 6.17 -2.38 0.34
CA PHE A 72 5.06 -2.43 -0.64
C PHE A 72 5.23 -3.61 -1.60
N THR A 73 6.37 -3.66 -2.29
CA THR A 73 6.61 -4.59 -3.39
C THR A 73 6.64 -6.03 -2.90
N GLU A 74 7.40 -6.30 -1.85
CA GLU A 74 7.58 -7.66 -1.36
C GLU A 74 6.33 -8.19 -0.63
N LEU A 75 5.66 -7.36 0.18
CA LEU A 75 4.42 -7.78 0.84
C LEU A 75 3.34 -8.10 -0.18
N ASN A 76 3.12 -7.22 -1.17
CA ASN A 76 2.12 -7.44 -2.22
C ASN A 76 2.47 -8.65 -3.09
N ARG A 77 3.76 -8.87 -3.41
CA ARG A 77 4.22 -10.07 -4.12
C ARG A 77 3.88 -11.33 -3.35
N ARG A 78 4.11 -11.37 -2.03
CA ARG A 78 3.79 -12.54 -1.20
C ARG A 78 2.29 -12.81 -1.15
N LEU A 79 1.47 -11.78 -1.00
CA LEU A 79 0.00 -11.90 -1.00
C LEU A 79 -0.53 -12.44 -2.32
N ARG A 80 -0.10 -11.88 -3.46
CA ARG A 80 -0.52 -12.30 -4.81
C ARG A 80 -0.12 -13.74 -5.13
N ASN A 81 1.08 -14.15 -4.71
CA ASN A 81 1.64 -15.47 -5.03
C ASN A 81 1.45 -16.52 -3.93
N ARG A 82 0.68 -16.21 -2.87
CA ARG A 82 0.46 -17.08 -1.70
C ARG A 82 1.76 -17.58 -1.05
N ILE A 83 2.79 -16.73 -1.06
CA ILE A 83 4.07 -17.03 -0.41
C ILE A 83 3.92 -16.75 1.09
N PRO A 84 4.42 -17.62 1.97
CA PRO A 84 4.41 -17.36 3.41
C PRO A 84 5.06 -16.01 3.73
N LYS A 85 4.43 -15.21 4.59
CA LYS A 85 4.93 -13.88 4.96
C LYS A 85 6.22 -13.93 5.81
N GLY A 86 6.40 -14.98 6.61
CA GLY A 86 7.43 -14.99 7.65
C GLY A 86 7.05 -14.03 8.79
N LYS A 87 7.96 -13.86 9.76
CA LYS A 87 7.68 -13.04 10.95
C LYS A 87 7.53 -11.55 10.61
N PHE A 88 8.54 -10.95 9.96
CA PHE A 88 8.56 -9.53 9.62
C PHE A 88 7.32 -9.10 8.81
N TYR A 89 7.11 -9.63 7.60
CA TYR A 89 5.95 -9.26 6.79
C TYR A 89 4.63 -9.73 7.38
N GLY A 90 4.64 -10.73 8.27
CA GLY A 90 3.45 -11.20 8.98
C GLY A 90 2.95 -10.16 9.97
N SER A 91 3.85 -9.60 10.77
CA SER A 91 3.55 -8.53 11.73
C SER A 91 3.23 -7.21 11.01
N LEU A 92 4.04 -6.79 10.03
CA LEU A 92 3.77 -5.60 9.20
C LEU A 92 2.36 -5.67 8.56
N PHE A 93 2.00 -6.83 8.00
CA PHE A 93 0.67 -7.05 7.41
C PHE A 93 -0.46 -6.84 8.42
N ASN A 94 -0.30 -7.31 9.65
CA ASN A 94 -1.34 -7.21 10.67
C ASN A 94 -1.53 -5.77 11.12
N ASP A 95 -0.44 -5.06 11.42
CA ASP A 95 -0.48 -3.66 11.84
C ASP A 95 -1.04 -2.77 10.72
N LEU A 96 -0.60 -2.96 9.47
CA LEU A 96 -1.13 -2.23 8.32
C LEU A 96 -2.63 -2.48 8.12
N LYS A 97 -3.04 -3.76 8.19
CA LYS A 97 -4.45 -4.15 8.04
C LYS A 97 -5.32 -3.54 9.15
N ASP A 98 -4.82 -3.48 10.38
CA ASP A 98 -5.57 -2.92 11.50
C ASP A 98 -5.58 -1.38 11.47
N ALA A 99 -4.53 -0.75 10.92
CA ALA A 99 -4.52 0.68 10.59
C ALA A 99 -5.62 1.03 9.57
N VAL A 100 -5.61 0.39 8.41
CA VAL A 100 -6.56 0.65 7.31
C VAL A 100 -8.01 0.45 7.75
N LYS A 101 -8.29 -0.49 8.65
CA LYS A 101 -9.64 -0.69 9.22
C LYS A 101 -10.14 0.46 10.10
N LYS A 102 -9.24 1.21 10.73
CA LYS A 102 -9.58 2.31 11.64
C LYS A 102 -9.70 3.65 10.93
N LEU A 103 -8.95 3.81 9.83
CA LEU A 103 -8.96 5.04 9.06
C LEU A 103 -10.33 5.31 8.45
N PRO A 104 -10.72 6.58 8.31
CA PRO A 104 -11.94 6.95 7.62
C PRO A 104 -11.83 6.55 6.14
N THR A 105 -12.93 6.04 5.61
CA THR A 105 -13.03 5.77 4.17
C THR A 105 -13.04 7.08 3.38
N PHE A 106 -12.33 7.07 2.26
CA PHE A 106 -12.34 8.11 1.24
C PHE A 106 -13.50 7.86 0.27
N ASP A 107 -14.35 8.87 0.08
CA ASP A 107 -15.43 8.87 -0.92
C ASP A 107 -15.05 9.81 -2.07
N GLY A 108 -14.78 9.25 -3.24
CA GLY A 108 -14.31 10.00 -4.40
C GLY A 108 -13.67 9.16 -5.48
N ILE A 109 -13.17 9.82 -6.53
CA ILE A 109 -12.48 9.16 -7.65
C ILE A 109 -10.98 9.06 -7.35
N VAL A 110 -10.42 7.88 -7.57
CA VAL A 110 -8.98 7.62 -7.48
C VAL A 110 -8.47 6.89 -8.71
N TYR A 111 -7.17 7.01 -8.97
CA TYR A 111 -6.49 6.56 -10.17
C TYR A 111 -5.35 5.61 -9.81
N ARG A 112 -5.19 4.56 -10.61
CA ARG A 112 -4.09 3.61 -10.51
C ARG A 112 -3.56 3.36 -11.91
N ARG A 113 -2.33 3.79 -12.17
CA ARG A 113 -1.55 3.21 -13.26
C ARG A 113 -0.91 1.90 -12.79
N THR A 114 -0.96 0.89 -13.64
CA THR A 114 -0.43 -0.44 -13.32
C THR A 114 -0.17 -1.25 -14.59
N GLU A 115 0.35 -2.45 -14.42
CA GLU A 115 0.36 -3.50 -15.44
C GLU A 115 -0.70 -4.54 -15.08
N ILE A 116 -1.78 -4.62 -15.86
CA ILE A 116 -2.82 -5.64 -15.71
C ILE A 116 -2.28 -6.95 -16.29
N PRO A 117 -2.33 -8.07 -15.54
CA PRO A 117 -1.87 -9.36 -16.04
C PRO A 117 -2.59 -9.79 -17.32
N ALA A 118 -1.86 -10.38 -18.26
CA ALA A 118 -2.43 -10.85 -19.53
C ALA A 118 -3.62 -11.82 -19.35
N SER A 119 -3.61 -12.63 -18.29
CA SER A 119 -4.72 -13.51 -17.92
C SER A 119 -6.01 -12.74 -17.60
N MET A 120 -5.90 -11.59 -16.92
CA MET A 120 -7.03 -10.70 -16.66
C MET A 120 -7.48 -10.02 -17.95
N LEU A 121 -6.57 -9.53 -18.79
CA LEU A 121 -6.93 -8.94 -20.09
C LEU A 121 -7.70 -9.93 -20.98
N ASN A 122 -7.25 -11.19 -21.03
CA ASN A 122 -7.96 -12.25 -21.75
C ASN A 122 -9.36 -12.48 -21.16
N LEU A 123 -9.48 -12.56 -19.83
CA LEU A 123 -10.78 -12.69 -19.17
C LEU A 123 -11.70 -11.52 -19.51
N LEU A 124 -11.21 -10.29 -19.49
CA LEU A 124 -11.99 -9.09 -19.80
C LEU A 124 -12.43 -9.04 -21.25
N SER A 125 -11.63 -9.59 -22.17
CA SER A 125 -12.01 -9.72 -23.58
C SER A 125 -13.19 -10.68 -23.79
N LEU A 126 -13.31 -11.70 -22.93
CA LEU A 126 -14.37 -12.72 -23.00
C LEU A 126 -15.59 -12.34 -22.14
N LYS A 127 -15.36 -11.66 -21.01
CA LYS A 127 -16.37 -11.28 -20.02
C LYS A 127 -16.04 -9.88 -19.45
N PRO A 128 -16.42 -8.80 -20.15
CA PRO A 128 -16.09 -7.42 -19.75
C PRO A 128 -16.67 -7.00 -18.39
N THR A 129 -17.68 -7.72 -17.90
CA THR A 129 -18.33 -7.49 -16.60
C THR A 129 -17.77 -8.38 -15.48
N ALA A 130 -16.70 -9.15 -15.74
CA ALA A 130 -16.01 -9.87 -14.68
C ALA A 130 -15.48 -8.86 -13.65
N GLY A 131 -15.73 -9.09 -12.36
CA GLY A 131 -15.22 -8.21 -11.31
C GLY A 131 -13.69 -8.17 -11.28
N TYR A 132 -13.14 -7.06 -10.81
CA TYR A 132 -11.71 -6.91 -10.54
C TYR A 132 -11.43 -7.13 -9.06
N ARG A 133 -10.36 -7.87 -8.73
CA ARG A 133 -9.95 -8.13 -7.35
C ARG A 133 -8.45 -8.36 -7.29
N ASP A 134 -7.76 -7.67 -6.38
CA ASP A 134 -6.34 -7.90 -6.10
C ASP A 134 -6.20 -8.64 -4.75
N PRO A 135 -5.51 -9.80 -4.69
CA PRO A 135 -5.23 -10.45 -3.42
C PRO A 135 -4.37 -9.63 -2.45
N ALA A 136 -3.60 -8.66 -2.96
CA ALA A 136 -2.80 -7.74 -2.20
C ALA A 136 -3.56 -6.45 -1.85
N PHE A 137 -2.95 -5.60 -1.02
CA PHE A 137 -3.39 -4.22 -0.90
C PHE A 137 -3.29 -3.53 -2.28
N LEU A 138 -4.26 -2.69 -2.59
CA LEU A 138 -4.27 -1.89 -3.81
C LEU A 138 -4.05 -0.42 -3.41
N SER A 139 -3.02 0.20 -3.97
CA SER A 139 -2.71 1.61 -3.77
C SER A 139 -3.17 2.42 -4.97
N ALA A 140 -4.08 3.38 -4.79
CA ALA A 140 -4.48 4.34 -5.81
C ALA A 140 -4.19 5.76 -5.33
N SER A 141 -4.45 6.77 -6.16
CA SER A 141 -4.18 8.18 -5.83
C SER A 141 -5.31 9.07 -6.32
N THR A 142 -5.57 10.18 -5.65
CA THR A 142 -6.42 11.25 -6.21
C THR A 142 -5.77 11.95 -7.41
N GLY A 143 -4.45 11.81 -7.59
CA GLY A 143 -3.68 12.28 -8.74
C GLY A 143 -3.50 11.21 -9.82
N VAL A 144 -3.66 11.60 -11.09
CA VAL A 144 -3.64 10.67 -12.25
C VAL A 144 -2.25 10.04 -12.51
N ASN A 145 -1.17 10.68 -12.06
CA ASN A 145 0.21 10.31 -12.40
C ASN A 145 1.08 9.91 -11.20
N ALA A 146 0.47 9.61 -10.05
CA ALA A 146 1.23 9.17 -8.86
C ALA A 146 1.93 7.82 -9.08
N PHE A 147 1.24 6.89 -9.75
CA PHE A 147 1.78 5.55 -10.04
C PHE A 147 2.21 5.39 -11.50
N ALA A 148 3.11 4.44 -11.76
CA ALA A 148 3.57 4.08 -13.10
C ALA A 148 2.85 2.82 -13.63
N GLY A 149 2.82 2.69 -14.96
CA GLY A 149 2.20 1.56 -15.66
C GLY A 149 1.41 2.00 -16.88
N ARG A 150 1.30 1.11 -17.87
CA ARG A 150 0.60 1.42 -19.12
C ARG A 150 -0.93 1.38 -18.98
N ASP A 151 -1.45 0.53 -18.10
CA ASP A 151 -2.88 0.36 -17.91
C ASP A 151 -3.40 1.34 -16.84
N MET A 152 -4.62 1.84 -17.00
CA MET A 152 -5.27 2.80 -16.12
C MET A 152 -6.52 2.21 -15.48
N LEU A 153 -6.60 2.27 -14.16
CA LEU A 153 -7.83 2.06 -13.41
C LEU A 153 -8.34 3.40 -12.89
N VAL A 154 -9.61 3.69 -13.14
CA VAL A 154 -10.35 4.81 -12.57
C VAL A 154 -11.39 4.22 -11.63
N ILE A 155 -11.27 4.49 -10.34
CA ILE A 155 -12.06 3.84 -9.28
C ILE A 155 -12.95 4.89 -8.62
N GLN A 156 -14.26 4.72 -8.70
CA GLN A 156 -15.19 5.39 -7.79
C GLN A 156 -15.14 4.67 -6.44
N SER A 157 -14.42 5.25 -5.50
CA SER A 157 -14.16 4.69 -4.18
C SER A 157 -15.12 5.22 -3.12
N SER A 158 -15.42 4.34 -2.18
CA SER A 158 -16.14 4.49 -0.93
C SER A 158 -15.55 3.59 0.18
N GLN A 159 -14.56 2.75 -0.15
CA GLN A 159 -13.91 1.78 0.73
C GLN A 159 -12.40 2.04 0.92
N GLY A 160 -11.75 2.77 0.00
CA GLY A 160 -10.34 3.12 0.14
C GLY A 160 -10.12 4.06 1.32
N CYS A 161 -8.92 4.11 1.88
CA CYS A 161 -8.57 5.02 2.98
C CYS A 161 -7.43 5.94 2.55
N ASP A 162 -7.59 7.24 2.76
CA ASP A 162 -6.50 8.21 2.55
C ASP A 162 -5.39 7.97 3.59
N ILE A 163 -4.18 7.70 3.10
CA ILE A 163 -2.99 7.49 3.93
C ILE A 163 -1.92 8.56 3.73
N SER A 164 -2.21 9.61 2.96
CA SER A 164 -1.25 10.67 2.61
C SER A 164 -0.56 11.31 3.82
N GLY A 165 -1.30 11.49 4.93
CA GLY A 165 -0.76 12.06 6.18
C GLY A 165 0.23 11.16 6.92
N LEU A 166 0.38 9.89 6.52
CA LEU A 166 1.30 8.92 7.10
C LEU A 166 2.28 8.35 6.07
N SER A 167 2.08 8.66 4.79
CA SER A 167 2.88 8.14 3.69
C SER A 167 4.31 8.68 3.73
N ALA A 168 5.26 7.90 3.23
CA ALA A 168 6.60 8.35 2.91
C ALA A 168 6.62 9.29 1.70
N PHE A 169 5.56 9.28 0.88
CA PHE A 169 5.36 10.17 -0.27
C PHE A 169 3.98 10.85 -0.18
N PRO A 170 3.76 11.82 0.73
CA PRO A 170 2.46 12.48 0.92
C PRO A 170 1.91 13.15 -0.36
N GLU A 171 2.79 13.59 -1.25
CA GLU A 171 2.45 14.21 -2.54
C GLU A 171 1.77 13.23 -3.50
N GLU A 172 1.92 11.93 -3.30
CA GLU A 172 1.20 10.92 -4.08
C GLU A 172 -0.29 10.88 -3.72
N GLN A 173 -0.72 11.50 -2.61
CA GLN A 173 -2.12 11.51 -2.16
C GLN A 173 -2.75 10.11 -2.21
N GLU A 174 -2.02 9.15 -1.64
CA GLU A 174 -2.33 7.73 -1.74
C GLU A 174 -3.61 7.37 -0.98
N VAL A 175 -4.49 6.64 -1.66
CA VAL A 175 -5.66 5.98 -1.13
C VAL A 175 -5.44 4.46 -1.18
N LEU A 176 -5.37 3.86 0.00
CA LEU A 176 -5.04 2.45 0.18
C LEU A 176 -6.31 1.60 0.39
N PHE A 177 -6.39 0.48 -0.31
CA PHE A 177 -7.47 -0.48 -0.20
C PHE A 177 -7.00 -1.78 0.45
N MET A 178 -7.89 -2.39 1.21
CA MET A 178 -7.64 -3.66 1.88
C MET A 178 -7.31 -4.80 0.90
N PRO A 179 -6.56 -5.82 1.33
CA PRO A 179 -6.34 -7.02 0.54
C PRO A 179 -7.66 -7.64 0.16
N ASN A 180 -7.77 -8.10 -1.08
CA ASN A 180 -8.99 -8.69 -1.63
C ASN A 180 -10.15 -7.71 -1.84
N ALA A 181 -9.90 -6.39 -1.81
CA ALA A 181 -10.84 -5.39 -2.28
C ALA A 181 -11.34 -5.78 -3.68
N SER A 182 -12.66 -5.76 -3.83
CA SER A 182 -13.35 -6.25 -5.02
C SER A 182 -14.12 -5.09 -5.64
N PHE A 183 -14.11 -5.05 -6.96
CA PHE A 183 -14.67 -3.95 -7.72
C PHE A 183 -15.53 -4.50 -8.85
N GLN A 184 -16.66 -3.86 -9.10
CA GLN A 184 -17.41 -4.06 -10.32
C GLN A 184 -16.80 -3.21 -11.42
N ILE A 185 -16.61 -3.82 -12.59
CA ILE A 185 -16.17 -3.12 -13.79
C ILE A 185 -17.39 -2.53 -14.48
N THR A 186 -17.39 -1.22 -14.68
CA THR A 186 -18.45 -0.48 -15.37
C THR A 186 -18.08 -0.17 -16.82
N LYS A 187 -16.78 -0.12 -17.13
CA LYS A 187 -16.27 0.12 -18.48
C LYS A 187 -14.92 -0.55 -18.71
N VAL A 188 -14.75 -1.07 -19.93
CA VAL A 188 -13.49 -1.65 -20.41
C VAL A 188 -13.17 -1.03 -21.76
N LEU A 189 -11.98 -0.45 -21.89
CA LEU A 189 -11.40 -0.07 -23.17
C LEU A 189 -10.06 -0.80 -23.30
N LEU A 190 -10.01 -1.81 -24.17
CA LEU A 190 -8.78 -2.55 -24.46
C LEU A 190 -8.05 -1.84 -25.60
N ASP A 191 -6.82 -1.40 -25.36
CA ASP A 191 -5.94 -0.84 -26.39
C ASP A 191 -4.54 -1.48 -26.28
N PRO A 192 -3.87 -1.79 -27.41
CA PRO A 192 -2.50 -2.33 -27.39
C PRO A 192 -1.50 -1.47 -26.61
N ALA A 193 -1.68 -0.15 -26.56
CA ALA A 193 -0.84 0.79 -25.83
C ALA A 193 -1.17 0.85 -24.33
N GLY A 194 -2.35 0.40 -23.90
CA GLY A 194 -2.78 0.41 -22.50
C GLY A 194 -4.28 0.20 -22.33
N THR A 195 -4.66 -0.62 -21.38
CA THR A 195 -6.07 -0.86 -21.04
C THR A 195 -6.58 0.20 -20.08
N TYR A 196 -7.81 0.66 -20.29
CA TYR A 196 -8.52 1.57 -19.38
C TYR A 196 -9.75 0.89 -18.79
N LEU A 197 -9.85 0.88 -17.46
CA LEU A 197 -10.97 0.32 -16.70
C LEU A 197 -11.62 1.40 -15.83
N GLU A 198 -12.96 1.50 -15.87
CA GLU A 198 -13.73 2.18 -14.81
C GLU A 198 -14.27 1.14 -13.85
N LEU A 199 -14.05 1.39 -12.56
CA LEU A 199 -14.32 0.50 -11.45
C LEU A 199 -15.20 1.22 -10.43
N ILE A 200 -16.09 0.48 -9.78
CA ILE A 200 -16.81 0.92 -8.58
C ILE A 200 -16.65 -0.15 -7.50
N ASP A 201 -16.52 0.27 -6.25
CA ASP A 201 -16.43 -0.68 -5.13
C ASP A 201 -17.59 -1.68 -5.15
N PHE A 202 -17.26 -2.95 -4.98
CA PHE A 202 -18.24 -4.01 -4.81
C PHE A 202 -18.56 -4.17 -3.33
N ARG A 203 -19.83 -4.03 -2.97
CA ARG A 203 -20.31 -4.20 -1.59
C ARG A 203 -20.60 -5.66 -1.26
#